data_AF-A0A9P6CPP8-F1
#
_entry.id   AF-A0A9P6CPP8-F1
#
_cell.length_a   1.000
_cell.length_b   1.000
_cell.length_c   1.000
_cell.angle_alpha   90.00
_cell.angle_beta   90.00
_cell.angle_gamma   90.00
#
_symmetry.space_group_name_H-M   'P 1'
#
loop_
_entity.id
_entity.type
_entity.pdbx_description
1 polymer ?
#
loop_
_entity_poly.entity_id
_entity_poly.type
_entity_poly.pdbx_seq_one_letter_code
_entity_poly.pdbx_strand_id
1 'polypeptide(L)'
;MSARADEIGRSTGDHCPVVPPPTGLNINIDRQTSSFTRLPPLIILIAIPSFYASRASRLMTTMCLHSTTSTARSSQTPTLQPLGSSPACIGDAWTTYLDICVAEWKAVFNLACVLVGFSMAMYQIPQAANNPLTYTFVSITQFRAFSGLIYAGVLHVYFKSEHTHTERFAMVWWKSVVGSEDNIWNTWVMLSLPAASTLWALIFYFLAILSFIFRSTAPAPDNHPVPDPLNVTLQVIIAASLLLDLVCLTCVWLTLREYGGKYRAMYVDA
;
A
#
# COMPACT_ATOMS: atom_id res chain seq x y z
N MET A 1 -46.22 53.27 34.65
CA MET A 1 -46.94 52.08 34.15
C MET A 1 -46.71 51.99 32.65
N SER A 2 -46.12 50.88 32.21
CA SER A 2 -46.29 50.18 30.93
C SER A 2 -46.06 50.92 29.58
N ALA A 3 -44.90 50.59 29.01
CA ALA A 3 -44.49 50.37 27.61
C ALA A 3 -45.53 50.30 26.47
N ARG A 4 -45.13 50.85 25.28
CA ARG A 4 -45.27 50.29 23.91
C ARG A 4 -44.54 51.22 22.90
N ALA A 5 -43.37 50.89 22.35
CA ALA A 5 -43.06 50.03 21.19
C ALA A 5 -43.55 50.59 19.84
N ASP A 6 -42.61 51.06 19.00
CA ASP A 6 -42.34 50.54 17.64
C ASP A 6 -41.56 51.57 16.82
N GLU A 7 -40.24 51.37 16.64
CA GLU A 7 -39.57 51.67 15.37
C GLU A 7 -38.13 51.13 15.30
N ILE A 8 -37.73 50.75 14.08
CA ILE A 8 -36.37 50.48 13.58
C ILE A 8 -35.93 49.00 13.57
N GLY A 9 -35.85 48.45 12.35
CA GLY A 9 -35.17 47.17 12.09
C GLY A 9 -35.31 46.64 10.66
N ARG A 10 -35.05 47.48 9.64
CA ARG A 10 -34.97 47.06 8.23
C ARG A 10 -33.54 46.53 7.98
N SER A 11 -33.36 45.21 7.92
CA SER A 11 -32.10 44.59 7.52
C SER A 11 -32.17 44.09 6.08
N THR A 12 -31.23 44.58 5.30
CA THR A 12 -30.93 44.30 3.90
C THR A 12 -30.58 42.84 3.65
N GLY A 13 -31.16 42.27 2.60
CA GLY A 13 -30.82 40.95 2.09
C GLY A 13 -29.49 40.98 1.35
N ASP A 14 -28.48 40.34 1.93
CA ASP A 14 -27.25 39.98 1.23
C ASP A 14 -27.48 38.68 0.44
N HIS A 15 -27.50 38.83 -0.89
CA HIS A 15 -27.42 37.72 -1.83
C HIS A 15 -26.00 37.17 -1.85
N CYS A 16 -25.76 36.06 -1.14
CA CYS A 16 -24.57 35.24 -1.38
C CYS A 16 -24.67 34.55 -2.75
N PRO A 17 -23.59 34.58 -3.57
CA PRO A 17 -23.56 33.85 -4.82
C PRO A 17 -23.59 32.34 -4.56
N VAL A 18 -24.58 31.67 -5.16
CA VAL A 18 -24.73 30.22 -5.16
C VAL A 18 -23.55 29.62 -5.93
N VAL A 19 -22.56 29.11 -5.20
CA VAL A 19 -21.48 28.29 -5.75
C VAL A 19 -22.07 26.91 -6.07
N PRO A 20 -22.03 26.44 -7.33
CA PRO A 20 -22.56 25.14 -7.68
C PRO A 20 -21.76 24.02 -6.99
N PRO A 21 -22.43 22.90 -6.65
CA PRO A 21 -21.79 21.78 -5.97
C PRO A 21 -20.63 21.20 -6.82
N PRO A 22 -19.52 20.76 -6.19
CA PRO A 22 -18.45 20.08 -6.91
C PRO A 22 -19.03 18.80 -7.53
N THR A 23 -19.20 18.87 -8.85
CA THR A 23 -19.67 17.76 -9.66
C THR A 23 -18.45 16.87 -9.91
N GLY A 24 -18.47 15.66 -9.37
CA GLY A 24 -17.53 14.61 -9.76
C GLY A 24 -16.34 14.39 -8.83
N LEU A 25 -16.57 13.70 -7.70
CA LEU A 25 -15.57 12.80 -7.13
C LEU A 25 -15.79 11.39 -7.71
N ASN A 26 -15.89 11.30 -9.03
CA ASN A 26 -15.87 10.02 -9.73
C ASN A 26 -14.41 9.69 -9.92
N ILE A 27 -13.77 9.21 -8.85
CA ILE A 27 -12.39 8.69 -8.91
C ILE A 27 -12.45 7.60 -9.99
N ASN A 28 -11.87 7.89 -11.13
CA ASN A 28 -12.00 7.08 -12.34
C ASN A 28 -11.07 5.86 -12.24
N ILE A 29 -11.31 5.03 -11.22
CA ILE A 29 -10.54 3.80 -10.92
C ILE A 29 -10.62 2.85 -12.13
N ASP A 30 -11.72 2.88 -12.88
CA ASP A 30 -11.94 2.03 -14.06
C ASP A 30 -11.07 2.43 -15.26
N ARG A 31 -10.53 3.66 -15.33
CA ARG A 31 -9.71 4.06 -16.50
C ARG A 31 -8.26 3.63 -16.38
N GLN A 32 -7.73 3.55 -15.15
CA GLN A 32 -6.33 3.18 -14.88
C GLN A 32 -6.04 1.69 -15.13
N THR A 33 -7.08 0.83 -15.16
CA THR A 33 -6.96 -0.61 -15.44
C THR A 33 -6.89 -0.94 -16.94
N SER A 34 -7.33 -0.03 -17.81
CA SER A 34 -7.56 -0.35 -19.23
C SER A 34 -6.31 -0.33 -20.12
N SER A 35 -5.25 0.41 -19.76
CA SER A 35 -4.06 0.59 -20.61
C SER A 35 -2.92 -0.40 -20.37
N PHE A 36 -2.97 -1.21 -19.29
CA PHE A 36 -1.84 -2.03 -18.83
C PHE A 36 -1.96 -3.54 -19.11
N THR A 37 -2.90 -3.94 -19.98
CA THR A 37 -3.37 -5.33 -20.20
C THR A 37 -2.42 -6.28 -20.94
N ARG A 38 -1.13 -5.97 -21.13
CA ARG A 38 -0.22 -6.80 -21.97
C ARG A 38 0.87 -7.61 -21.26
N LEU A 39 0.96 -7.65 -19.93
CA LEU A 39 1.99 -8.48 -19.26
C LEU A 39 1.42 -9.26 -18.04
N PRO A 40 1.18 -10.59 -18.14
CA PRO A 40 0.48 -11.37 -17.12
C PRO A 40 1.13 -11.42 -15.73
N PRO A 41 2.47 -11.47 -15.54
CA PRO A 41 3.05 -11.43 -14.18
C PRO A 41 3.04 -10.02 -13.56
N LEU A 42 3.00 -8.96 -14.38
CA LEU A 42 2.90 -7.58 -13.88
C LEU A 42 1.49 -7.27 -13.35
N ILE A 43 0.47 -7.99 -13.79
CA ILE A 43 -0.91 -7.82 -13.31
C ILE A 43 -1.01 -8.03 -11.80
N ILE A 44 -0.29 -9.00 -11.24
CA ILE A 44 -0.31 -9.25 -9.78
C ILE A 44 0.36 -8.10 -9.01
N LEU A 45 1.46 -7.56 -9.54
CA LEU A 45 2.13 -6.39 -8.94
C LEU A 45 1.28 -5.11 -9.01
N ILE A 46 0.42 -4.99 -10.02
CA ILE A 46 -0.46 -3.82 -10.21
C ILE A 46 -1.79 -3.97 -9.44
N ALA A 47 -2.27 -5.21 -9.26
CA ALA A 47 -3.54 -5.45 -8.57
C ALA A 47 -3.46 -5.16 -7.06
N ILE A 48 -2.33 -5.44 -6.41
CA ILE A 48 -2.19 -5.25 -4.96
C ILE A 48 -2.30 -3.77 -4.56
N PRO A 49 -1.63 -2.80 -5.21
CA PRO A 49 -1.84 -1.37 -4.95
C PRO A 49 -3.30 -0.94 -5.07
N SER A 50 -4.01 -1.44 -6.09
CA SER A 50 -5.44 -1.11 -6.29
C SER A 50 -6.33 -1.64 -5.17
N PHE A 51 -5.98 -2.79 -4.59
CA PHE A 51 -6.66 -3.36 -3.43
C PHE A 51 -6.51 -2.48 -2.19
N TYR A 52 -5.28 -2.01 -1.92
CA TYR A 52 -5.02 -1.09 -0.80
C TYR A 52 -5.76 0.25 -0.98
N ALA A 53 -5.72 0.82 -2.19
CA ALA A 53 -6.43 2.05 -2.52
C ALA A 53 -7.95 1.92 -2.33
N SER A 54 -8.53 0.86 -2.88
CA SER A 54 -9.97 0.56 -2.78
C SER A 54 -10.40 0.39 -1.32
N ARG A 55 -9.61 -0.35 -0.52
CA ARG A 55 -9.92 -0.58 0.89
C ARG A 55 -9.90 0.70 1.70
N ALA A 56 -8.89 1.55 1.52
CA ALA A 56 -8.80 2.80 2.24
C ALA A 56 -9.90 3.78 1.83
N SER A 57 -10.21 3.89 0.53
CA SER A 57 -11.33 4.70 0.04
C SER A 57 -12.66 4.25 0.66
N ARG A 58 -12.89 2.94 0.76
CA ARG A 58 -14.10 2.40 1.40
C ARG A 58 -14.15 2.74 2.88
N LEU A 59 -13.05 2.53 3.62
CA LEU A 59 -12.98 2.81 5.06
C LEU A 59 -13.22 4.30 5.36
N MET A 60 -12.56 5.19 4.63
CA MET A 60 -12.75 6.64 4.77
C MET A 60 -14.20 7.05 4.48
N THR A 61 -14.81 6.49 3.44
CA THR A 61 -16.22 6.77 3.09
C THR A 61 -17.18 6.26 4.16
N THR A 62 -16.98 5.04 4.66
CA THR A 62 -17.87 4.43 5.67
C THR A 62 -17.85 5.16 7.00
N MET A 63 -16.67 5.59 7.46
CA MET A 63 -16.54 6.30 8.73
C MET A 63 -17.12 7.72 8.64
N CYS A 64 -16.89 8.43 7.54
CA CYS A 64 -17.54 9.73 7.26
C CYS A 64 -19.06 9.64 7.28
N LEU A 65 -19.62 8.59 6.68
CA LEU A 65 -21.06 8.37 6.69
C LEU A 65 -21.59 8.10 8.11
N HIS A 66 -20.87 7.29 8.91
CA HIS A 66 -21.32 6.95 10.26
C HIS A 66 -21.28 8.15 11.22
N SER A 67 -20.24 8.98 11.15
CA SER A 67 -20.14 10.20 11.97
C SER A 67 -21.30 11.17 11.69
N THR A 68 -21.68 11.38 10.42
CA THR A 68 -22.82 12.25 10.07
C THR A 68 -24.16 11.71 10.59
N THR A 69 -24.33 10.38 10.60
CA THR A 69 -25.57 9.74 11.07
C THR A 69 -25.70 9.79 12.60
N SER A 70 -24.57 9.71 13.32
CA SER A 70 -24.52 9.81 14.78
C SER A 70 -24.85 11.24 15.26
N THR A 71 -24.30 12.26 14.59
CA THR A 71 -24.58 13.67 14.91
C THR A 71 -26.01 14.08 14.58
N ALA A 72 -26.60 13.54 13.51
CA ALA A 72 -28.00 13.80 13.14
C ALA A 72 -29.03 13.28 14.16
N ARG A 73 -28.63 12.39 15.08
CA ARG A 73 -29.51 11.88 16.16
C ARG A 73 -29.60 12.81 17.37
N SER A 74 -28.79 13.88 17.41
CA SER A 74 -28.65 14.75 18.57
C SER A 74 -29.26 16.16 18.41
N SER A 75 -29.66 16.62 17.22
CA SER A 75 -30.21 17.98 17.07
C SER A 75 -31.11 18.13 15.84
N GLN A 76 -32.19 18.89 16.03
CA GLN A 76 -33.22 19.25 15.06
C GLN A 76 -32.69 19.95 13.80
N THR A 77 -33.51 19.81 12.74
CA THR A 77 -33.55 20.58 11.48
C THR A 77 -32.51 20.21 10.40
N PRO A 78 -32.94 19.58 9.28
CA PRO A 78 -32.05 19.17 8.21
C PRO A 78 -31.67 20.38 7.35
N THR A 79 -30.55 21.01 7.68
CA THR A 79 -29.87 21.92 6.74
C THR A 79 -28.79 21.10 6.04
N LEU A 80 -28.97 20.88 4.73
CA LEU A 80 -28.00 20.18 3.86
C LEU A 80 -26.68 20.96 3.85
N GLN A 81 -25.76 20.63 4.77
CA GLN A 81 -24.38 21.07 4.67
C GLN A 81 -23.71 20.31 3.50
N PRO A 82 -22.94 21.01 2.64
CA PRO A 82 -22.12 20.33 1.66
C PRO A 82 -21.14 19.42 2.40
N LEU A 83 -20.78 18.31 1.77
CA LEU A 83 -19.87 17.26 2.25
C LEU A 83 -18.46 17.81 2.59
N GLY A 84 -18.38 18.67 3.60
CA GLY A 84 -17.18 19.15 4.26
C GLY A 84 -16.92 18.18 5.39
N SER A 85 -16.19 17.12 5.09
CA SER A 85 -15.71 16.12 6.02
C SER A 85 -15.11 16.79 7.26
N SER A 86 -15.76 16.63 8.42
CA SER A 86 -15.19 17.04 9.70
C SER A 86 -13.78 16.44 9.84
N PRO A 87 -12.73 17.24 10.10
CA PRO A 87 -11.33 16.77 10.13
C PRO A 87 -11.11 15.62 11.13
N ALA A 88 -11.87 15.61 12.22
CA ALA A 88 -11.85 14.55 13.22
C ALA A 88 -12.24 13.18 12.65
N CYS A 89 -13.23 13.14 11.76
CA CYS A 89 -13.69 11.88 11.17
C CYS A 89 -12.66 11.26 10.22
N ILE A 90 -11.94 12.10 9.46
CA ILE A 90 -10.83 11.65 8.61
C ILE A 90 -9.70 11.10 9.48
N GLY A 91 -9.42 11.75 10.61
CA GLY A 91 -8.45 11.30 11.61
C GLY A 91 -8.74 9.89 12.10
N ASP A 92 -9.95 9.66 12.62
CA ASP A 92 -10.36 8.35 13.16
C ASP A 92 -10.37 7.24 12.11
N ALA A 93 -10.82 7.55 10.89
CA ALA A 93 -10.80 6.60 9.77
C ALA A 93 -9.36 6.23 9.37
N TRP A 94 -8.46 7.21 9.39
CA TRP A 94 -7.05 7.03 9.07
C TRP A 94 -6.31 6.19 10.10
N THR A 95 -6.48 6.48 11.39
CA THR A 95 -5.85 5.70 12.46
C THR A 95 -6.29 4.24 12.42
N THR A 96 -7.60 4.01 12.26
CA THR A 96 -8.16 2.65 12.10
C THR A 96 -7.56 1.93 10.88
N TYR A 97 -7.44 2.63 9.74
CA TYR A 97 -6.82 2.06 8.54
C TYR A 97 -5.35 1.71 8.77
N LEU A 98 -4.60 2.58 9.44
CA LEU A 98 -3.19 2.33 9.77
C LEU A 98 -3.02 1.15 10.71
N ASP A 99 -3.84 1.03 11.75
CA ASP A 99 -3.77 -0.10 12.69
C ASP A 99 -3.94 -1.43 11.97
N ILE A 100 -4.89 -1.49 11.03
CA ILE A 100 -5.10 -2.64 10.16
C ILE A 100 -3.85 -2.92 9.31
N CYS A 101 -3.29 -1.90 8.66
CA CYS A 101 -2.09 -2.05 7.82
C CYS A 101 -0.87 -2.51 8.63
N VAL A 102 -0.65 -1.92 9.81
CA VAL A 102 0.47 -2.24 10.71
C VAL A 102 0.36 -3.68 11.21
N ALA A 103 -0.85 -4.16 11.53
CA ALA A 103 -1.10 -5.55 11.89
C ALA A 103 -0.81 -6.50 10.72
N GLU A 104 -1.25 -6.15 9.51
CA GLU A 104 -0.98 -6.93 8.29
C GLU A 104 0.51 -6.99 7.96
N TRP A 105 1.22 -5.87 8.01
CA TRP A 105 2.66 -5.84 7.76
C TRP A 105 3.44 -6.64 8.82
N LYS A 106 2.97 -6.68 10.07
CA LYS A 106 3.55 -7.57 11.09
C LYS A 106 3.38 -9.05 10.72
N ALA A 107 2.21 -9.44 10.20
CA ALA A 107 1.99 -10.80 9.72
C ALA A 107 2.89 -11.12 8.52
N VAL A 108 3.00 -10.20 7.56
CA VAL A 108 3.89 -10.33 6.39
C VAL A 108 5.37 -10.42 6.80
N PHE A 109 5.80 -9.60 7.76
CA PHE A 109 7.16 -9.64 8.32
C PHE A 109 7.47 -11.01 8.94
N ASN A 110 6.57 -11.54 9.77
CA ASN A 110 6.73 -12.86 10.37
C ASN A 110 6.78 -13.96 9.30
N LEU A 111 5.93 -13.89 8.28
CA LEU A 111 5.93 -14.84 7.18
C LEU A 111 7.26 -14.79 6.39
N ALA A 112 7.80 -13.59 6.15
CA ALA A 112 9.09 -13.41 5.48
C ALA A 112 10.24 -14.03 6.30
N CYS A 113 10.26 -13.84 7.63
CA CYS A 113 11.23 -14.50 8.52
C CYS A 113 11.18 -16.02 8.40
N VAL A 114 9.95 -16.58 8.39
CA VAL A 114 9.74 -18.03 8.25
C VAL A 114 10.23 -18.53 6.90
N LEU A 115 9.93 -17.82 5.81
CA LEU A 115 10.41 -18.17 4.47
C LEU A 115 11.94 -18.12 4.35
N VAL A 116 12.59 -17.14 4.98
CA VAL A 116 14.06 -17.08 5.08
C VAL A 116 14.63 -18.32 5.78
N GLY A 117 14.01 -18.72 6.90
CA GLY A 117 14.44 -19.92 7.63
C GLY A 117 14.26 -21.21 6.83
N PHE A 118 13.11 -21.37 6.18
CA PHE A 118 12.83 -22.54 5.34
C PHE A 118 13.74 -22.63 4.12
N SER A 119 14.01 -21.50 3.47
CA SER A 119 14.92 -21.43 2.33
C SER A 119 16.36 -21.80 2.73
N MET A 120 16.81 -21.37 3.92
CA MET A 120 18.09 -21.81 4.48
C MET A 120 18.13 -23.32 4.73
N ALA A 121 17.06 -23.91 5.26
CA ALA A 121 16.98 -25.36 5.48
C ALA A 121 17.09 -26.14 4.15
N MET A 122 16.53 -25.62 3.05
CA MET A 122 16.65 -26.26 1.74
C MET A 122 18.09 -26.32 1.23
N TYR A 123 18.93 -25.32 1.51
CA TYR A 123 20.35 -25.38 1.15
C TYR A 123 21.13 -26.46 1.91
N GLN A 124 20.64 -26.90 3.07
CA GLN A 124 21.29 -27.96 3.85
C GLN A 124 21.07 -29.35 3.26
N ILE A 125 20.13 -29.51 2.32
CA ILE A 125 19.86 -30.78 1.65
C ILE A 125 20.80 -30.91 0.44
N PRO A 126 21.78 -31.83 0.44
CA PRO A 126 22.77 -31.90 -0.64
C PRO A 126 22.16 -32.15 -2.02
N GLN A 127 21.08 -32.94 -2.08
CA GLN A 127 20.35 -33.22 -3.32
C GLN A 127 19.66 -31.97 -3.89
N ALA A 128 19.19 -31.06 -3.04
CA ALA A 128 18.61 -29.79 -3.45
C ALA A 128 19.68 -28.80 -3.90
N ALA A 129 20.82 -28.76 -3.19
CA ALA A 129 21.96 -27.88 -3.50
C ALA A 129 22.63 -28.24 -4.84
N ASN A 130 22.68 -29.53 -5.18
CA ASN A 130 23.26 -30.00 -6.44
C ASN A 130 22.34 -29.83 -7.65
N ASN A 131 21.06 -29.47 -7.45
CA ASN A 131 20.12 -29.20 -8.53
C ASN A 131 20.09 -27.70 -8.86
N PRO A 132 20.57 -27.27 -10.04
CA PRO A 132 20.68 -25.85 -10.38
C PRO A 132 19.32 -25.13 -10.46
N LEU A 133 18.24 -25.82 -10.85
CA LEU A 133 16.91 -25.23 -10.90
C LEU A 133 16.36 -24.99 -9.48
N THR A 134 16.44 -26.00 -8.62
CA THR A 134 16.02 -25.88 -7.22
C THR A 134 16.84 -24.82 -6.51
N TYR A 135 18.16 -24.84 -6.65
CA TYR A 135 19.07 -23.84 -6.07
C TYR A 135 18.70 -22.42 -6.49
N THR A 136 18.40 -22.20 -7.77
CA THR A 136 18.02 -20.88 -8.29
C THR A 136 16.68 -20.41 -7.73
N PHE A 137 15.65 -21.25 -7.70
CA PHE A 137 14.35 -20.87 -7.15
C PHE A 137 14.44 -20.56 -5.64
N VAL A 138 15.22 -21.32 -4.88
CA VAL A 138 15.50 -21.02 -3.46
C VAL A 138 16.25 -19.69 -3.33
N SER A 139 17.21 -19.40 -4.23
CA SER A 139 17.95 -18.13 -4.23
C SER A 139 17.04 -16.94 -4.48
N ILE A 140 16.18 -17.00 -5.51
CA ILE A 140 15.21 -15.93 -5.82
C ILE A 140 14.23 -15.75 -4.65
N THR A 141 13.74 -16.85 -4.08
CA THR A 141 12.90 -16.83 -2.87
C THR A 141 13.57 -16.07 -1.74
N GLN A 142 14.83 -16.42 -1.44
CA GLN A 142 15.61 -15.84 -0.35
C GLN A 142 15.73 -14.32 -0.53
N PHE A 143 16.13 -13.85 -1.72
CA PHE A 143 16.24 -12.43 -2.00
C PHE A 143 14.91 -11.69 -1.85
N ARG A 144 13.82 -12.24 -2.41
CA ARG A 144 12.49 -11.63 -2.31
C ARG A 144 11.93 -11.62 -0.88
N ALA A 145 12.23 -12.65 -0.09
CA ALA A 145 11.87 -12.70 1.32
C ALA A 145 12.63 -11.64 2.13
N PHE A 146 13.92 -11.44 1.86
CA PHE A 146 14.70 -10.35 2.45
C PHE A 146 14.15 -8.97 2.08
N SER A 147 13.84 -8.74 0.81
CA SER A 147 13.22 -7.48 0.36
C SER A 147 11.88 -7.25 1.07
N GLY A 148 11.03 -8.28 1.17
CA GLY A 148 9.77 -8.22 1.93
C GLY A 148 9.97 -7.90 3.41
N LEU A 149 11.01 -8.46 4.04
CA LEU A 149 11.38 -8.19 5.43
C LEU A 149 11.81 -6.73 5.63
N ILE A 150 12.64 -6.21 4.73
CA ILE A 150 13.11 -4.82 4.79
C ILE A 150 11.93 -3.86 4.60
N TYR A 151 11.11 -4.07 3.55
CA TYR A 151 9.96 -3.20 3.30
C TYR A 151 8.94 -3.25 4.45
N ALA A 152 8.58 -4.44 4.94
CA ALA A 152 7.66 -4.60 6.05
C ALA A 152 8.22 -3.95 7.32
N GLY A 153 9.51 -4.16 7.62
CA GLY A 153 10.17 -3.59 8.78
C GLY A 153 10.21 -2.06 8.76
N VAL A 154 10.63 -1.46 7.65
CA VAL A 154 10.68 0.00 7.47
C VAL A 154 9.29 0.61 7.61
N LEU A 155 8.29 0.08 6.90
CA LEU A 155 6.92 0.61 6.97
C LEU A 155 6.28 0.38 8.33
N HIS A 156 6.48 -0.79 8.96
CA HIS A 156 5.96 -1.07 10.30
C HIS A 156 6.51 -0.08 11.32
N VAL A 157 7.84 0.17 11.34
CA VAL A 157 8.45 1.11 12.28
C VAL A 157 7.99 2.55 12.00
N TYR A 158 7.93 2.95 10.74
CA TYR A 158 7.55 4.31 10.35
C TYR A 158 6.09 4.64 10.71
N PHE A 159 5.16 3.77 10.35
CA PHE A 159 3.73 4.01 10.55
C PHE A 159 3.26 3.72 11.98
N LYS A 160 4.00 2.92 12.76
CA LYS A 160 3.75 2.77 14.21
C LYS A 160 4.08 4.02 15.02
N SER A 161 4.83 4.97 14.45
CA SER A 161 5.12 6.23 15.12
C SER A 161 3.85 7.04 15.36
N GLU A 162 3.70 7.61 16.56
CA GLU A 162 2.56 8.45 16.95
C GLU A 162 2.33 9.64 16.00
N HIS A 163 3.40 10.16 15.39
CA HIS A 163 3.32 11.25 14.42
C HIS A 163 2.47 10.90 13.19
N THR A 164 2.47 9.62 12.80
CA THR A 164 1.73 9.15 11.63
C THR A 164 0.24 8.95 11.93
N HIS A 165 -0.14 8.85 13.21
CA HIS A 165 -1.52 8.72 13.70
C HIS A 165 -2.22 10.08 13.94
N THR A 166 -1.65 11.18 13.46
CA THR A 166 -2.24 12.52 13.64
C THR A 166 -3.16 12.89 12.47
N GLU A 167 -4.26 13.58 12.75
CA GLU A 167 -5.23 14.07 11.73
C GLU A 167 -4.54 14.91 10.62
N ARG A 168 -3.56 15.73 11.02
CA ARG A 168 -2.78 16.55 10.09
C ARG A 168 -2.01 15.71 9.07
N PHE A 169 -1.39 14.62 9.53
CA PHE A 169 -0.68 13.69 8.62
C PHE A 169 -1.66 13.06 7.64
N ALA A 170 -2.82 12.61 8.13
CA ALA A 170 -3.88 12.03 7.30
C ALA A 170 -4.32 12.99 6.17
N MET A 171 -4.51 14.28 6.48
CA MET A 171 -4.89 15.29 5.50
C MET A 171 -3.81 15.53 4.43
N VAL A 172 -2.55 15.64 4.83
CA VAL A 172 -1.41 15.82 3.90
C VAL A 172 -1.29 14.62 2.97
N TRP A 173 -1.43 13.44 3.56
CA TRP A 173 -1.34 12.19 2.85
C TRP A 173 -2.47 12.04 1.83
N TRP A 174 -3.73 12.27 2.25
CA TRP A 174 -4.90 12.25 1.39
C TRP A 174 -4.80 13.25 0.24
N LYS A 175 -4.39 14.49 0.52
CA LYS A 175 -4.19 15.52 -0.51
C LYS A 175 -3.12 15.12 -1.52
N SER A 176 -2.06 14.45 -1.07
CA SER A 176 -1.00 13.94 -1.95
C SER A 176 -1.50 12.81 -2.85
N VAL A 177 -2.40 11.96 -2.36
CA VAL A 177 -2.98 10.85 -3.12
C VAL A 177 -3.97 11.36 -4.19
N VAL A 178 -4.86 12.27 -3.82
CA VAL A 178 -5.88 12.81 -4.75
C VAL A 178 -5.24 13.66 -5.85
N GLY A 179 -4.14 14.36 -5.56
CA GLY A 179 -3.47 15.23 -6.54
C GLY A 179 -2.47 14.52 -7.47
N SER A 180 -2.18 13.24 -7.29
CA SER A 180 -1.09 12.53 -7.99
C SER A 180 -1.57 11.44 -8.95
N GLU A 181 -2.67 11.65 -9.67
CA GLU A 181 -3.28 10.64 -10.55
C GLU A 181 -2.35 10.15 -11.70
N ASP A 182 -1.35 10.95 -12.10
CA ASP A 182 -0.49 10.68 -13.26
C ASP A 182 0.90 10.10 -12.96
N ASN A 183 1.27 9.89 -11.69
CA ASN A 183 2.62 9.42 -11.34
C ASN A 183 2.71 7.89 -11.28
N ILE A 184 3.71 7.31 -11.94
CA ILE A 184 3.99 5.85 -11.95
C ILE A 184 4.24 5.33 -10.52
N TRP A 185 4.74 6.19 -9.64
CA TRP A 185 4.92 5.91 -8.22
C TRP A 185 3.75 6.48 -7.41
N ASN A 186 2.74 5.63 -7.16
CA ASN A 186 1.62 5.96 -6.29
C ASN A 186 1.92 5.50 -4.85
N THR A 187 1.53 6.28 -3.84
CA THR A 187 1.72 5.94 -2.43
C THR A 187 1.11 4.59 -2.07
N TRP A 188 0.04 4.16 -2.73
CA TRP A 188 -0.52 2.81 -2.56
C TRP A 188 0.42 1.68 -3.00
N VAL A 189 1.28 1.94 -4.00
CA VAL A 189 2.34 1.01 -4.42
C VAL A 189 3.35 0.84 -3.29
N MET A 190 3.71 1.92 -2.61
CA MET A 190 4.59 1.87 -1.44
C MET A 190 4.00 1.00 -0.32
N LEU A 191 2.70 1.16 0.01
CA LEU A 191 2.06 0.37 1.08
C LEU A 191 1.89 -1.11 0.75
N SER A 192 1.75 -1.46 -0.53
CA SER A 192 1.55 -2.84 -1.00
C SER A 192 2.86 -3.61 -1.21
N LEU A 193 3.99 -2.92 -1.28
CA LEU A 193 5.31 -3.47 -1.59
C LEU A 193 5.73 -4.66 -0.69
N PRO A 194 5.53 -4.63 0.65
CA PRO A 194 5.91 -5.77 1.50
C PRO A 194 5.11 -7.03 1.21
N ALA A 195 3.79 -6.86 1.00
CA ALA A 195 2.89 -7.97 0.70
C ALA A 195 3.22 -8.56 -0.68
N ALA A 196 3.45 -7.70 -1.68
CA ALA A 196 3.82 -8.13 -3.02
C ALA A 196 5.15 -8.90 -3.04
N SER A 197 6.20 -8.38 -2.40
CA SER A 197 7.51 -9.04 -2.36
C SER A 197 7.44 -10.40 -1.67
N THR A 198 6.74 -10.48 -0.54
CA THR A 198 6.58 -11.73 0.22
C THR A 198 5.73 -12.76 -0.52
N LEU A 199 4.68 -12.32 -1.23
CA LEU A 199 3.85 -13.21 -2.05
C LEU A 199 4.67 -13.83 -3.19
N TRP A 200 5.50 -13.04 -3.89
CA TRP A 200 6.40 -13.58 -4.91
C TRP A 200 7.43 -14.54 -4.33
N ALA A 201 7.99 -14.24 -3.16
CA ALA A 201 8.89 -15.17 -2.45
C ALA A 201 8.17 -16.51 -2.20
N LEU A 202 6.93 -16.48 -1.71
CA LEU A 202 6.14 -17.68 -1.48
C LEU A 202 5.91 -18.49 -2.76
N ILE A 203 5.56 -17.83 -3.87
CA ILE A 203 5.37 -18.50 -5.17
C ILE A 203 6.66 -19.19 -5.62
N PHE A 204 7.80 -18.48 -5.59
CA PHE A 204 9.09 -19.08 -5.97
C PHE A 204 9.50 -20.22 -5.04
N TYR A 205 9.15 -20.14 -3.75
CA TYR A 205 9.42 -21.22 -2.81
C TYR A 205 8.63 -22.49 -3.15
N PHE A 206 7.35 -22.34 -3.53
CA PHE A 206 6.56 -23.46 -4.03
C PHE A 206 7.15 -24.06 -5.31
N LEU A 207 7.62 -23.22 -6.25
CA LEU A 207 8.30 -23.70 -7.45
C LEU A 207 9.61 -24.44 -7.12
N ALA A 208 10.35 -24.00 -6.10
CA ALA A 208 11.53 -24.71 -5.61
C ALA A 208 11.19 -26.10 -5.07
N ILE A 209 10.13 -26.21 -4.26
CA ILE A 209 9.65 -27.49 -3.73
C ILE A 209 9.20 -28.41 -4.88
N LEU A 210 8.42 -27.91 -5.83
CA LEU A 210 7.97 -28.70 -6.98
C LEU A 210 9.14 -29.18 -7.83
N SER A 211 10.12 -28.31 -8.11
CA SER A 211 11.36 -28.67 -8.80
C SER A 211 12.12 -29.79 -8.08
N PHE A 212 12.20 -29.70 -6.75
CA PHE A 212 12.84 -30.72 -5.92
C PHE A 212 12.11 -32.08 -5.98
N ILE A 213 10.78 -32.08 -5.81
CA ILE A 213 9.95 -33.31 -5.84
C ILE A 213 9.97 -33.99 -7.22
N PHE A 214 9.86 -33.20 -8.30
CA PHE A 214 9.90 -33.76 -9.64
C PHE A 214 11.27 -34.32 -10.01
N ARG A 215 12.36 -33.79 -9.42
CA ARG A 215 13.70 -34.34 -9.65
C ARG A 215 14.02 -35.55 -8.79
N SER A 216 13.48 -35.64 -7.57
CA SER A 216 13.72 -36.80 -6.69
C SER A 216 13.05 -38.09 -7.16
N THR A 217 12.03 -37.99 -8.02
CA THR A 217 11.30 -39.12 -8.60
C THR A 217 11.84 -39.57 -9.96
N ALA A 218 12.71 -38.78 -10.60
CA ALA A 218 13.32 -39.14 -11.85
C ALA A 218 14.45 -40.17 -11.62
N PRO A 219 14.48 -41.31 -12.34
CA PRO A 219 15.60 -42.24 -12.29
C PRO A 219 16.89 -41.51 -12.70
N ALA A 220 18.00 -41.87 -12.03
CA ALA A 220 19.31 -41.21 -12.12
C ALA A 220 19.58 -40.68 -13.54
N PRO A 221 19.53 -39.37 -13.76
CA PRO A 221 19.76 -38.80 -15.07
C PRO A 221 21.26 -38.84 -15.33
N ASP A 222 21.62 -39.32 -16.52
CA ASP A 222 22.91 -39.06 -17.13
C ASP A 222 23.29 -37.60 -16.90
N ASN A 223 24.57 -37.36 -16.59
CA ASN A 223 25.18 -36.05 -16.33
C ASN A 223 25.12 -35.13 -17.55
N HIS A 224 23.93 -34.85 -18.09
CA HIS A 224 23.75 -33.85 -19.11
C HIS A 224 23.93 -32.49 -18.44
N PRO A 225 25.00 -31.76 -18.76
CA PRO A 225 25.19 -30.41 -18.26
C PRO A 225 23.96 -29.59 -18.65
N VAL A 226 23.44 -28.81 -17.71
CA VAL A 226 22.38 -27.85 -18.01
C VAL A 226 22.88 -26.98 -19.16
N PRO A 227 22.06 -26.74 -20.20
CA PRO A 227 22.47 -25.88 -21.31
C PRO A 227 22.94 -24.52 -20.78
N ASP A 228 24.15 -24.11 -21.15
CA ASP A 228 24.74 -22.80 -20.82
C ASP A 228 23.78 -21.60 -20.91
N PRO A 229 22.89 -21.47 -21.94
CA PRO A 229 21.98 -20.33 -22.02
C PRO A 229 20.97 -20.26 -20.87
N LEU A 230 20.58 -21.40 -20.28
CA LEU A 230 19.62 -21.43 -19.18
C LEU A 230 20.25 -20.88 -17.89
N ASN A 231 21.51 -21.23 -17.61
CA ASN A 231 22.22 -20.73 -16.44
C ASN A 231 22.40 -19.20 -16.50
N VAL A 232 22.82 -18.68 -17.67
CA VAL A 232 22.93 -17.23 -17.89
C VAL A 232 21.59 -16.52 -17.70
N THR A 233 20.50 -17.09 -18.24
CA THR A 233 19.16 -16.52 -18.08
C THR A 233 18.76 -16.40 -16.61
N LEU A 234 19.01 -17.42 -15.81
CA LEU A 234 18.69 -17.42 -14.38
C LEU A 234 19.51 -16.39 -13.59
N GLN A 235 20.80 -16.25 -13.91
CA GLN A 235 21.66 -15.22 -13.30
C GLN A 235 21.18 -13.81 -13.64
N VAL A 236 20.78 -13.57 -14.90
CA VAL A 236 20.20 -12.29 -15.33
C VAL A 236 18.89 -12.00 -14.60
N ILE A 237 18.02 -13.00 -14.39
CA ILE A 237 16.78 -12.84 -13.63
C ILE A 237 17.06 -12.46 -12.17
N ILE A 238 18.03 -13.12 -11.53
CA ILE A 238 18.43 -12.80 -10.15
C ILE A 238 18.96 -11.36 -10.10
N ALA A 239 19.90 -10.99 -10.98
CA ALA A 239 20.48 -9.65 -11.02
C ALA A 239 19.42 -8.57 -11.28
N ALA A 240 18.50 -8.80 -12.21
CA ALA A 240 17.40 -7.89 -12.51
C ALA A 240 16.43 -7.75 -11.32
N SER A 241 16.14 -8.85 -10.61
CA SER A 241 15.29 -8.82 -9.42
C SER A 241 15.91 -8.00 -8.29
N LEU A 242 17.23 -8.10 -8.11
CA LEU A 242 17.99 -7.39 -7.09
C LEU A 242 18.09 -5.90 -7.42
N LEU A 243 18.35 -5.55 -8.69
CA LEU A 243 18.33 -4.17 -9.15
C LEU A 243 16.95 -3.53 -8.94
N LEU A 244 15.88 -4.26 -9.28
CA LEU A 244 14.51 -3.79 -9.07
C LEU A 244 14.24 -3.52 -7.58
N ASP A 245 14.69 -4.39 -6.68
CA ASP A 245 14.53 -4.18 -5.24
C ASP A 245 15.32 -2.97 -4.74
N LEU A 246 16.53 -2.72 -5.23
CA LEU A 246 17.29 -1.52 -4.86
C LEU A 246 16.61 -0.23 -5.34
N VAL A 247 16.07 -0.23 -6.56
CA VAL A 247 15.32 0.91 -7.10
C VAL A 247 14.08 1.16 -6.25
N CYS A 248 13.29 0.11 -5.98
CA CYS A 248 12.09 0.21 -5.15
C CYS A 248 12.42 0.71 -3.73
N LEU A 249 13.44 0.17 -3.09
CA LEU A 249 13.87 0.60 -1.75
C LEU A 249 14.27 2.07 -1.74
N THR A 250 14.99 2.52 -2.77
CA THR A 250 15.39 3.92 -2.91
C THR A 250 14.15 4.82 -3.06
N CYS A 251 13.18 4.42 -3.90
CA CYS A 251 11.92 5.15 -4.05
C CYS A 251 11.12 5.23 -2.75
N VAL A 252 11.01 4.13 -1.99
CA VAL A 252 10.37 4.11 -0.66
C VAL A 252 11.07 5.10 0.26
N TRP A 253 12.40 5.04 0.34
CA TRP A 253 13.17 5.91 1.23
C TRP A 253 13.01 7.40 0.89
N LEU A 254 13.08 7.74 -0.40
CA LEU A 254 12.88 9.11 -0.87
C LEU A 254 11.47 9.61 -0.55
N THR A 255 10.45 8.76 -0.76
CA THR A 255 9.05 9.08 -0.47
C THR A 255 8.83 9.34 1.02
N LEU A 256 9.34 8.46 1.89
CA LEU A 256 9.25 8.65 3.34
C LEU A 256 9.97 9.92 3.80
N ARG A 257 11.13 10.23 3.19
CA ARG A 257 11.88 11.47 3.48
C ARG A 257 11.10 12.71 3.06
N GLU A 258 10.42 12.68 1.92
CA GLU A 258 9.58 13.78 1.45
C GLU A 258 8.40 14.03 2.39
N TYR A 259 7.71 12.96 2.83
CA TYR A 259 6.61 13.08 3.79
C TYR A 259 7.07 13.61 5.15
N GLY A 260 8.23 13.16 5.64
CA GLY A 260 8.83 13.70 6.86
C GLY A 260 9.17 15.18 6.76
N GLY A 261 9.61 15.65 5.58
CA GLY A 261 9.88 17.07 5.31
C GLY A 261 8.60 17.92 5.29
N LYS A 262 7.56 17.48 4.56
CA LYS A 262 6.27 18.18 4.49
C LYS A 262 5.60 18.31 5.86
N TYR A 263 5.63 17.25 6.66
CA TYR A 263 5.09 17.25 8.02
C TYR A 263 5.84 18.24 8.92
N ARG A 264 7.17 18.26 8.87
CA ARG A 264 7.99 19.18 9.68
C ARG A 264 7.69 20.64 9.36
N ALA A 265 7.56 21.00 8.07
CA ALA A 265 7.25 22.37 7.66
C ALA A 265 5.94 22.86 8.30
N MET A 266 4.89 22.03 8.31
CA MET A 266 3.61 22.38 8.93
C MET A 266 3.62 22.53 10.45
N TYR A 267 4.61 21.94 11.13
CA TYR A 267 4.77 22.07 12.58
C TYR A 267 5.60 23.28 12.99
N VAL A 268 6.49 23.75 12.12
CA VAL A 268 7.33 24.92 12.39
C VAL A 268 6.59 26.22 12.06
N ASP A 269 5.65 26.17 11.12
CA ASP A 269 4.86 27.33 10.67
C ASP A 269 3.52 27.52 11.43
N ALA A 270 3.25 26.71 12.47
CA ALA A 270 2.02 26.73 13.28
C ALA A 270 2.30 27.12 14.73
#